data_AF-A0A957ASU7-F1
#
_entry.id   AF-A0A957ASU7-F1
#
_cell.length_a   1.000
_cell.length_b   1.000
_cell.length_c   1.000
_cell.angle_alpha   90.00
_cell.angle_beta   90.00
_cell.angle_gamma   90.00
#
_symmetry.space_group_name_H-M   'P 1'
#
loop_
_entity.id
_entity.type
_entity.pdbx_description
1 polymer ?
#
loop_
_entity_poly.entity_id
_entity_poly.type
_entity_poly.pdbx_seq_one_letter_code
_entity_poly.pdbx_strand_id
1 'polypeptide(L)' 'DAALDEANVDRFRAALREAAGETQFIVITHNRGTIEAADTIYGISMGSDSTSQALSLHLEDFDGRRELVAD' A
#
# COMPACT_ATOMS: atom_id res chain seq x y z
N ASP A 1 0.98 8.44 -8.15
CA ASP A 1 0.00 7.84 -9.07
C ASP A 1 -1.39 8.50 -9.02
N ALA A 2 -1.68 9.37 -8.04
CA ALA A 2 -2.97 10.08 -7.90
C ALA A 2 -3.48 10.85 -9.13
N ALA A 3 -2.60 11.24 -10.06
CA ALA A 3 -2.95 11.94 -11.30
C ALA A 3 -2.87 11.04 -12.55
N LEU A 4 -2.55 9.76 -12.40
CA LEU A 4 -2.47 8.80 -13.50
C LEU A 4 -3.82 8.11 -13.69
N ASP A 5 -4.18 7.88 -14.95
CA ASP A 5 -5.29 6.97 -15.28
C ASP A 5 -4.91 5.51 -15.00
N GLU A 6 -5.91 4.63 -14.95
CA GLU A 6 -5.75 3.23 -14.56
C GLU A 6 -4.69 2.49 -15.39
N ALA A 7 -4.68 2.68 -16.71
CA ALA A 7 -3.70 2.05 -17.60
C ALA A 7 -2.26 2.52 -17.35
N ASN A 8 -2.08 3.80 -16.99
CA ASN A 8 -0.79 4.34 -16.62
C ASN A 8 -0.34 3.89 -15.22
N VAL A 9 -1.27 3.66 -14.30
CA VAL A 9 -0.94 3.10 -12.99
C VAL A 9 -0.41 1.67 -13.13
N ASP A 10 -1.01 0.84 -13.99
CA ASP A 10 -0.51 -0.53 -14.22
C ASP A 10 0.91 -0.56 -14.79
N ARG A 11 1.20 0.31 -15.77
CA ARG A 11 2.56 0.46 -16.32
C ARG A 11 3.55 0.93 -15.26
N PHE A 12 3.14 1.89 -14.43
CA PHE A 12 3.95 2.37 -13.31
C PHE A 12 4.29 1.24 -12.33
N ARG A 13 3.31 0.42 -11.94
CA ARG A 13 3.53 -0.71 -11.03
C ARG A 13 4.47 -1.75 -11.62
N ALA A 14 4.32 -2.09 -12.90
CA ALA A 14 5.19 -3.04 -13.57
C ALA A 14 6.66 -2.58 -13.55
N ALA A 15 6.90 -1.31 -13.91
CA ALA A 15 8.24 -0.73 -13.87
C ALA A 15 8.81 -0.66 -12.44
N LEU A 16 7.97 -0.29 -11.46
CA LEU A 16 8.38 -0.26 -10.06
C LEU A 16 8.80 -1.65 -9.56
N ARG A 17 8.07 -2.70 -9.95
CA ARG A 17 8.34 -4.08 -9.53
C ARG A 17 9.64 -4.63 -10.12
N GLU A 18 9.93 -4.29 -11.38
CA GLU A 18 11.21 -4.63 -12.01
C GLU A 18 12.38 -3.96 -11.27
N ALA A 19 12.27 -2.65 -11.02
CA ALA A 19 13.29 -1.89 -10.30
C ALA A 19 13.47 -2.37 -8.85
N ALA A 20 12.39 -2.84 -8.21
CA ALA A 20 12.41 -3.31 -6.82
C ALA A 20 13.28 -4.55 -6.61
N GLY A 21 13.60 -5.31 -7.66
CA GLY A 21 14.50 -6.46 -7.58
C GLY A 21 15.94 -6.10 -7.20
N GLU A 22 16.36 -4.85 -7.46
CA GLU A 22 17.72 -4.38 -7.19
C GLU A 22 17.76 -3.26 -6.14
N THR A 23 16.66 -2.55 -5.91
CA THR A 23 16.59 -1.38 -5.02
C THR A 23 15.33 -1.40 -4.17
N GLN A 24 15.44 -1.09 -2.88
CA GLN A 24 14.27 -0.95 -2.03
C GLN A 24 13.52 0.36 -2.32
N PHE A 25 12.23 0.25 -2.65
CA PHE A 25 11.35 1.39 -2.85
C PHE A 25 10.41 1.61 -1.67
N ILE A 26 10.21 2.87 -1.29
CA ILE A 26 9.15 3.30 -0.37
C ILE A 26 8.19 4.18 -1.19
N VAL A 27 6.95 3.74 -1.32
CA VAL A 27 5.93 4.44 -2.10
C VAL A 27 4.80 4.90 -1.18
N ILE A 28 4.50 6.20 -1.23
CA ILE A 28 3.34 6.78 -0.55
C ILE A 28 2.22 6.92 -1.58
N THR A 29 1.16 6.14 -1.41
CA THR A 29 0.02 6.11 -2.34
C THR A 29 -1.29 5.79 -1.62
N HIS A 30 -2.40 6.23 -2.20
CA HIS A 30 -3.76 5.79 -1.84
C HIS A 30 -4.42 4.98 -2.97
N ASN A 31 -3.68 4.67 -4.04
CA ASN A 31 -4.21 3.93 -5.18
C ASN A 31 -4.25 2.43 -4.84
N ARG A 32 -5.45 1.87 -4.85
CA ARG A 32 -5.70 0.49 -4.43
C ARG A 32 -4.85 -0.54 -5.17
N GLY A 33 -4.78 -0.49 -6.49
CA GLY A 33 -4.01 -1.53 -7.18
C GLY A 33 -2.49 -1.38 -6.97
N THR A 34 -2.00 -0.17 -6.62
CA THR A 34 -0.57 0.02 -6.30
C THR A 34 -0.28 -0.58 -4.92
N ILE A 35 -1.23 -0.43 -4.00
CA ILE A 35 -1.22 -1.07 -2.68
C ILE A 35 -1.26 -2.61 -2.82
N GLU A 36 -2.12 -3.14 -3.70
CA GLU A 36 -2.24 -4.59 -3.96
C GLU A 36 -0.98 -5.22 -4.57
N ALA A 37 -0.11 -4.42 -5.19
CA ALA A 37 1.15 -4.88 -5.78
C ALA A 37 2.36 -4.79 -4.84
N ALA A 38 2.20 -4.20 -3.65
CA ALA A 38 3.27 -4.05 -2.66
C ALA A 38 3.46 -5.35 -1.84
N ASP A 39 4.66 -5.55 -1.27
CA ASP A 39 4.92 -6.68 -0.37
C ASP A 39 4.50 -6.37 1.08
N THR A 40 4.72 -5.12 1.51
CA THR A 40 4.40 -4.62 2.84
C THR A 40 3.66 -3.28 2.73
N ILE A 41 2.63 -3.10 3.55
CA ILE A 41 1.85 -1.86 3.64
C ILE A 41 1.99 -1.27 5.03
N TYR A 42 2.35 0.02 5.09
CA TYR A 42 2.29 0.80 6.33
C TYR A 42 1.09 1.75 6.27
N GLY A 43 0.02 1.41 6.99
CA GLY A 43 -1.15 2.28 7.15
C GLY A 43 -0.86 3.37 8.17
N ILE A 44 -0.95 4.63 7.75
CA ILE A 44 -0.81 5.78 8.65
C ILE A 44 -2.19 6.36 8.95
N SER A 45 -2.54 6.46 10.23
CA SER A 45 -3.73 7.14 10.72
C SER A 45 -3.35 8.33 11.60
N MET A 46 -4.22 9.34 11.68
CA MET A 46 -4.05 10.44 12.62
C MET A 46 -4.96 10.23 13.84
N GLY A 47 -4.36 10.26 15.03
CA GLY A 47 -5.09 10.27 16.29
C GLY A 47 -5.76 11.62 16.57
N SER A 48 -6.66 11.64 17.55
CA SER A 48 -7.36 12.86 18.00
C SER A 48 -6.43 13.95 18.53
N ASP A 49 -5.22 13.58 18.94
CA ASP A 49 -4.16 14.46 19.42
C ASP A 49 -3.22 14.94 18.29
N SER A 50 -3.58 14.72 17.02
CA SER A 50 -2.77 15.02 15.84
C SER A 50 -1.43 14.28 15.78
N THR A 51 -1.28 13.19 16.54
CA THR A 51 -0.14 12.29 16.41
C THR A 51 -0.42 11.23 15.34
N SER A 52 0.57 10.96 14.49
CA SER A 52 0.48 9.89 13.50
C SER A 52 0.73 8.54 14.16
N GLN A 53 -0.15 7.58 13.90
CA GLN A 53 0.00 6.18 14.30
C GLN A 53 0.25 5.33 13.06
N ALA A 54 1.18 4.39 13.15
CA ALA A 54 1.55 3.51 12.05
C ALA A 54 1.11 2.07 12.35
N LEU A 55 0.45 1.44 11.38
CA LEU A 55 0.11 0.02 11.37
C LEU A 55 0.87 -0.66 10.24
N SER A 56 1.63 -1.71 10.56
CA SER A 56 2.31 -2.53 9.55
C SER A 56 1.46 -3.74 9.18
N LEU A 57 1.32 -4.00 7.89
CA LEU A 57 0.61 -5.13 7.32
C LEU A 57 1.53 -5.79 6.29
N HIS A 58 1.75 -7.10 6.43
CA HIS A 58 2.37 -7.90 5.37
C HIS A 58 1.23 -8.54 4.58
N LEU A 59 1.21 -8.36 3.26
CA LEU A 59 0.08 -8.82 2.44
C LEU A 59 0.01 -10.36 2.37
N GLU A 60 1.14 -11.05 2.58
CA GLU A 60 1.19 -12.51 2.76
C GLU A 60 0.43 -13.00 4.00
N ASP A 61 0.28 -12.17 5.03
CA ASP A 61 -0.49 -12.50 6.24
C ASP A 61 -2.01 -12.32 6.03
N PHE A 62 -2.43 -11.81 4.88
CA PHE A 62 -3.83 -11.46 4.56
C PHE A 62 -4.56 -12.53 3.74
N ASP A 63 -4.21 -13.79 3.90
CA ASP A 63 -5.04 -14.93 3.48
C ASP A 63 -6.09 -15.24 4.57
N GLY A 64 -7.28 -14.63 4.48
CA GLY A 64 -8.49 -15.28 5.02
C GLY A 64 -9.20 -14.72 6.26
N ARG A 65 -9.05 -13.45 6.67
CA ARG A 65 -9.96 -12.88 7.70
C ARG A 65 -10.65 -11.58 7.30
N ARG A 66 -11.83 -11.73 6.68
CA ARG A 66 -12.98 -10.85 6.95
C ARG A 66 -13.41 -11.13 8.39
N GLU A 67 -12.82 -10.48 9.38
CA GLU A 67 -13.35 -10.50 10.74
C GLU A 67 -13.57 -9.07 11.21
N LEU A 68 -14.87 -8.73 11.19
CA LEU A 68 -15.60 -7.78 12.02
C LEU A 68 -14.76 -6.97 13.01
N VAL A 69 -14.76 -5.66 12.82
CA VAL A 69 -14.75 -4.74 13.96
C VAL A 69 -15.99 -3.87 13.82
N ALA A 70 -17.07 -4.36 14.41
CA ALA A 70 -18.11 -3.49 14.95
C ALA A 70 -17.75 -3.30 16.42
N ASP A 71 -17.37 -2.09 16.78
CA ASP A 71 -17.60 -1.47 18.09
C ASP A 71 -17.73 0.04 17.87
#